data_AF-A0A964T7Y4-F1
#
_entry.id   AF-A0A964T7Y4-F1
#
_cell.length_a   1.000
_cell.length_b   1.000
_cell.length_c   1.000
_cell.angle_alpha   90.00
_cell.angle_beta   90.00
_cell.angle_gamma   90.00
#
_symmetry.space_group_name_H-M   'P 1'
#
loop_
_entity.id
_entity.type
_entity.pdbx_description
1 polymer ?
#
loop_
_entity_poly.entity_id
_entity_poly.type
_entity_poly.pdbx_seq_one_letter_code
_entity_poly.pdbx_strand_id
1 'polypeptide(L)'
;AARLAALRAAPADVAALERAVRRGNDAAGFEDFESWDANFHRMLIAAARNGLLVGLYRTIEAARAERIWGRLKRASLTSERRRRYEESHAAIAAAIADRDPARAEAEMRRHIEEVRANMGAG
;
A
#
# COMPACT_ATOMS: atom_id res chain seq x y z
N ALA A 1 -2.10 10.47 -2.88
CA ALA A 1 -1.06 9.82 -3.71
C ALA A 1 -1.68 8.97 -4.83
N ALA A 2 -2.54 8.00 -4.51
CA ALA A 2 -3.14 7.08 -5.49
C ALA A 2 -3.84 7.80 -6.66
N ARG A 3 -4.62 8.85 -6.39
CA ARG A 3 -5.19 9.75 -7.42
C ARG A 3 -4.14 10.24 -8.43
N LEU A 4 -3.04 10.78 -7.93
CA LEU A 4 -1.97 11.31 -8.78
C LEU A 4 -1.22 10.20 -9.50
N ALA A 5 -1.06 9.03 -8.87
CA ALA A 5 -0.46 7.87 -9.53
C ALA A 5 -1.31 7.42 -10.73
N ALA A 6 -2.63 7.35 -10.62
CA ALA A 6 -3.51 7.05 -11.76
C ALA A 6 -3.33 8.06 -12.91
N LEU A 7 -3.16 9.34 -12.60
CA LEU A 7 -2.94 10.39 -13.60
C LEU A 7 -1.53 10.37 -14.22
N ARG A 8 -0.50 9.91 -13.50
CA ARG A 8 0.91 10.21 -13.83
C ARG A 8 1.82 8.99 -13.96
N ALA A 9 1.36 7.80 -13.57
CA ALA A 9 2.15 6.58 -13.67
C ALA A 9 2.59 6.34 -15.12
N ALA A 10 3.83 5.94 -15.33
CA ALA A 10 4.28 5.33 -16.57
C ALA A 10 3.91 3.84 -16.58
N PRO A 11 3.89 3.16 -17.75
CA PRO A 11 3.63 1.72 -17.80
C PRO A 11 4.56 0.89 -16.90
N ALA A 12 5.83 1.30 -16.76
CA ALA A 12 6.78 0.65 -15.86
C ALA A 12 6.40 0.79 -14.37
N ASP A 13 5.78 1.90 -13.98
CA ASP A 13 5.29 2.14 -12.62
C ASP A 13 4.11 1.20 -12.30
N VAL A 14 3.16 1.05 -13.25
CA VAL A 14 2.04 0.10 -13.13
C VAL A 14 2.55 -1.33 -13.00
N ALA A 15 3.47 -1.73 -13.87
CA ALA A 15 4.06 -3.07 -13.81
C ALA A 15 4.81 -3.31 -12.48
N ALA A 16 5.41 -2.29 -11.88
CA ALA A 16 6.05 -2.38 -10.56
C ALA A 16 5.02 -2.57 -9.44
N LEU A 17 3.90 -1.84 -9.48
CA LEU A 17 2.79 -1.99 -8.53
C LEU A 17 2.21 -3.41 -8.58
N GLU A 18 1.89 -3.90 -9.76
CA GLU A 18 1.34 -5.25 -9.92
C GLU A 18 2.33 -6.33 -9.48
N ARG A 19 3.63 -6.15 -9.72
CA ARG A 19 4.66 -7.06 -9.22
C ARG A 19 4.69 -7.06 -7.69
N ALA A 20 4.63 -5.89 -7.05
CA ALA A 20 4.62 -5.80 -5.60
C ALA A 20 3.38 -6.49 -4.99
N VAL A 21 2.20 -6.32 -5.60
CA VAL A 21 0.97 -7.03 -5.20
C VAL A 21 1.17 -8.54 -5.30
N ARG A 22 1.60 -9.06 -6.46
CA ARG A 22 1.81 -10.51 -6.64
C ARG A 22 2.77 -11.09 -5.60
N ARG A 23 3.89 -10.41 -5.37
CA ARG A 23 4.89 -10.85 -4.39
C ARG A 23 4.37 -10.79 -2.95
N GLY A 24 3.54 -9.80 -2.61
CA GLY A 24 2.86 -9.76 -1.32
C GLY A 24 1.90 -10.93 -1.11
N ASN A 25 1.15 -11.30 -2.15
CA ASN A 25 0.25 -12.45 -2.10
C ASN A 25 1.02 -13.77 -1.94
N ASP A 26 2.16 -13.90 -2.61
CA ASP A 26 3.01 -15.09 -2.56
C ASP A 26 3.88 -15.17 -1.28
N ALA A 27 3.86 -14.14 -0.42
CA ALA A 27 4.76 -14.06 0.72
C ALA A 27 4.49 -15.16 1.76
N ALA A 28 5.55 -15.82 2.23
CA ALA A 28 5.44 -17.01 3.09
C ALA A 28 5.11 -16.70 4.56
N GLY A 29 5.24 -15.44 4.98
CA GLY A 29 5.07 -15.05 6.38
C GLY A 29 4.93 -13.55 6.56
N PHE A 30 4.81 -13.13 7.83
CA PHE A 30 4.56 -11.73 8.20
C PHE A 30 5.68 -10.80 7.71
N GLU A 31 6.94 -11.09 8.00
CA GLU A 31 8.05 -10.18 7.62
C GLU A 31 8.16 -9.98 6.10
N ASP A 32 7.94 -11.04 5.33
CA ASP A 32 8.00 -11.00 3.87
C ASP A 32 6.80 -10.20 3.30
N PHE A 33 5.59 -10.47 3.81
CA PHE A 33 4.40 -9.69 3.46
C PHE A 33 4.60 -8.19 3.77
N GLU A 34 5.11 -7.86 4.96
CA GLU A 34 5.38 -6.47 5.36
C GLU A 34 6.37 -5.77 4.44
N SER A 35 7.39 -6.50 3.99
CA SER A 35 8.39 -5.99 3.06
C SER A 35 7.77 -5.62 1.71
N TRP A 36 6.87 -6.47 1.19
CA TRP A 36 6.15 -6.22 -0.04
C TRP A 36 5.04 -5.17 0.10
N ASP A 37 4.36 -5.11 1.25
CA ASP A 37 3.43 -4.02 1.59
C ASP A 37 4.14 -2.66 1.59
N ALA A 38 5.31 -2.57 2.25
CA ALA A 38 6.11 -1.35 2.22
C ALA A 38 6.60 -1.02 0.79
N ASN A 39 7.01 -2.03 0.01
CA ASN A 39 7.42 -1.84 -1.37
C ASN A 39 6.28 -1.29 -2.25
N PHE A 40 5.08 -1.85 -2.14
CA PHE A 40 3.90 -1.40 -2.87
C PHE A 40 3.65 0.09 -2.66
N HIS A 41 3.64 0.53 -1.39
CA HIS A 41 3.41 1.94 -1.06
C HIS A 41 4.52 2.86 -1.58
N ARG A 42 5.80 2.45 -1.53
CA ARG A 42 6.91 3.21 -2.13
C ARG A 42 6.71 3.38 -3.64
N MET A 43 6.34 2.31 -4.35
CA MET A 43 6.09 2.37 -5.79
C MET A 43 4.91 3.29 -6.12
N LEU A 44 3.83 3.22 -5.34
CA LEU A 44 2.66 4.08 -5.52
C LEU A 44 2.98 5.56 -5.32
N ILE A 45 3.79 5.87 -4.31
CA ILE A 45 4.23 7.24 -4.02
C ILE A 45 5.16 7.76 -5.11
N ALA A 46 6.09 6.92 -5.60
CA ALA A 46 6.95 7.27 -6.73
C ALA A 46 6.13 7.51 -8.02
N ALA A 47 5.16 6.65 -8.31
CA ALA A 47 4.26 6.75 -9.45
C ALA A 47 3.41 8.03 -9.45
N ALA A 48 3.15 8.61 -8.27
CA ALA A 48 2.46 9.90 -8.15
C ALA A 48 3.28 11.09 -8.68
N ARG A 49 4.59 10.92 -8.91
CA ARG A 49 5.52 11.93 -9.46
C ARG A 49 5.33 13.29 -8.80
N ASN A 50 5.35 13.29 -7.46
CA ASN A 50 5.14 14.47 -6.64
C ASN A 50 6.18 14.48 -5.50
N GLY A 51 7.17 15.37 -5.60
CA GLY A 51 8.28 15.45 -4.63
C GLY A 51 7.85 15.73 -3.20
N LEU A 52 6.78 16.50 -2.99
CA LEU A 52 6.22 16.74 -1.66
C LEU A 52 5.66 15.45 -1.04
N LEU A 53 4.92 14.66 -1.82
CA LEU A 53 4.40 13.37 -1.35
C LEU A 53 5.51 12.36 -1.07
N VAL A 54 6.58 12.36 -1.88
CA VAL A 54 7.78 11.54 -1.61
C VAL A 54 8.41 11.94 -0.28
N GLY A 55 8.59 13.24 -0.04
CA GLY A 55 9.14 13.75 1.23
C GLY A 55 8.28 13.36 2.44
N LEU A 56 6.96 13.56 2.36
CA LEU A 56 6.04 13.20 3.44
C LEU A 56 6.02 11.68 3.71
N TYR A 57 6.07 10.87 2.64
CA TYR A 57 6.04 9.43 2.79
C TYR A 57 7.30 8.89 3.49
N ARG A 58 8.47 9.52 3.33
CA ARG A 58 9.67 9.13 4.09
C ARG A 58 9.46 9.23 5.60
N THR A 59 8.72 10.23 6.08
CA THR A 59 8.36 10.35 7.50
C THR A 59 7.43 9.22 7.94
N ILE A 60 6.44 8.87 7.10
CA ILE A 60 5.52 7.75 7.37
C ILE A 60 6.28 6.42 7.36
N GLU A 61 7.22 6.23 6.44
CA GLU A 61 8.05 5.05 6.32
C GLU A 61 8.96 4.88 7.56
N ALA A 62 9.56 5.96 8.04
CA ALA A 62 10.33 5.93 9.28
C ALA A 62 9.46 5.51 10.48
N ALA A 63 8.25 6.06 10.61
CA ALA A 63 7.31 5.65 11.65
C ALA A 63 6.89 4.17 11.53
N ARG A 64 6.72 3.65 10.30
CA ARG A 64 6.44 2.23 10.04
C ARG A 64 7.59 1.31 10.46
N ALA A 65 8.84 1.80 10.40
CA ALA A 65 10.02 1.05 10.82
C ALA A 65 10.19 1.02 12.36
N GLU A 66 9.45 1.84 13.10
CA GLU A 66 9.52 1.83 14.56
C GLU A 66 8.93 0.53 15.15
N ARG A 67 9.54 0.06 16.25
CA ARG A 67 9.17 -1.18 16.93
C ARG A 67 7.72 -1.19 17.45
N ILE A 68 7.15 -0.01 17.75
CA ILE A 68 5.75 0.11 18.19
C ILE A 68 4.82 -0.25 17.03
N TRP A 69 5.03 0.34 15.86
CA TRP A 69 4.22 0.06 14.67
C TRP A 69 4.28 -1.42 14.29
N GLY A 70 5.49 -1.99 14.22
CA GLY A 70 5.66 -3.41 13.90
C GLY A 70 4.95 -4.35 14.87
N ARG A 71 4.92 -4.03 16.17
CA ARG A 71 4.17 -4.81 17.17
C ARG A 71 2.67 -4.71 17.00
N LEU A 72 2.12 -3.51 16.82
CA LEU A 72 0.69 -3.30 16.59
C LEU A 72 0.24 -4.03 15.33
N LYS A 73 1.00 -3.89 14.23
CA LYS A 73 0.65 -4.54 12.97
C LYS A 73 0.69 -6.06 13.10
N ARG A 74 1.74 -6.63 13.70
CA ARG A 74 1.85 -8.08 13.93
C ARG A 74 0.71 -8.61 14.79
N ALA A 75 0.31 -7.89 15.85
CA ALA A 75 -0.81 -8.29 16.70
C ALA A 75 -2.15 -8.24 15.95
N SER A 76 -2.30 -7.28 15.03
CA SER A 76 -3.55 -7.09 14.28
C SER A 76 -3.66 -7.96 13.02
N LEU A 77 -2.58 -8.47 12.44
CA LEU A 77 -2.59 -9.10 11.11
C LEU A 77 -2.95 -10.59 11.17
N THR A 78 -4.25 -10.89 11.13
CA THR A 78 -4.76 -12.24 10.88
C THR A 78 -4.67 -12.62 9.40
N SER A 79 -4.82 -13.91 9.07
CA SER A 79 -4.88 -14.37 7.67
C SER A 79 -6.02 -13.72 6.88
N GLU A 80 -7.19 -13.54 7.49
CA GLU A 80 -8.33 -12.85 6.86
C GLU A 80 -7.98 -11.37 6.56
N ARG A 81 -7.43 -10.66 7.54
CA ARG A 81 -7.05 -9.24 7.37
C ARG A 81 -5.96 -9.07 6.33
N ARG A 82 -4.97 -9.99 6.31
CA ARG A 82 -3.95 -10.04 5.28
C ARG A 82 -4.59 -10.16 3.89
N ARG A 83 -5.50 -11.11 3.70
CA ARG A 83 -6.21 -11.28 2.42
C ARG A 83 -6.96 -10.02 1.99
N ARG A 84 -7.63 -9.32 2.92
CA ARG A 84 -8.30 -8.04 2.61
C ARG A 84 -7.34 -6.93 2.19
N TYR A 85 -6.14 -6.89 2.79
CA TYR A 85 -5.10 -5.94 2.38
C TYR A 85 -4.56 -6.26 0.98
N GLU A 86 -4.36 -7.53 0.67
CA GLU A 86 -3.97 -8.01 -0.67
C GLU A 86 -5.01 -7.62 -1.73
N GLU A 87 -6.29 -7.88 -1.45
CA GLU A 87 -7.42 -7.49 -2.30
C GLU A 87 -7.49 -5.97 -2.49
N SER A 88 -7.27 -5.20 -1.42
CA SER A 88 -7.21 -3.73 -1.48
C SER A 88 -6.06 -3.23 -2.35
N HIS A 89 -4.85 -3.79 -2.20
CA HIS A 89 -3.71 -3.39 -3.03
C HIS A 89 -3.92 -3.73 -4.50
N ALA A 90 -4.51 -4.89 -4.80
CA ALA A 90 -4.89 -5.27 -6.16
C ALA A 90 -5.88 -4.27 -6.77
N ALA A 91 -6.93 -3.89 -6.03
CA ALA A 91 -7.93 -2.93 -6.50
C ALA A 91 -7.34 -1.54 -6.75
N ILE A 92 -6.43 -1.08 -5.88
CA ILE A 92 -5.69 0.18 -6.06
C ILE A 92 -4.80 0.11 -7.32
N ALA A 93 -4.03 -0.96 -7.49
CA ALA A 93 -3.17 -1.14 -8.66
C ALA A 93 -3.99 -1.16 -9.96
N ALA A 94 -5.12 -1.87 -9.97
CA ALA A 94 -6.04 -1.91 -11.10
C ALA A 94 -6.62 -0.51 -11.42
N ALA A 95 -7.02 0.27 -10.41
CA ALA A 95 -7.49 1.63 -10.61
C ALA A 95 -6.43 2.57 -11.21
N ILE A 96 -5.16 2.38 -10.82
CA ILE A 96 -4.04 3.12 -11.40
C ILE A 96 -3.79 2.68 -12.85
N ALA A 97 -3.84 1.38 -13.15
CA ALA A 97 -3.69 0.84 -14.49
C ALA A 97 -4.77 1.36 -15.46
N ASP A 98 -6.02 1.39 -15.00
CA ASP A 98 -7.18 1.87 -15.74
C ASP A 98 -7.22 3.39 -15.90
N ARG A 99 -6.25 4.12 -15.33
CA ARG A 99 -6.22 5.59 -15.31
C ARG A 99 -7.47 6.20 -14.67
N ASP A 100 -8.02 5.55 -13.64
CA ASP A 100 -9.18 6.04 -12.90
C ASP A 100 -8.73 6.70 -11.58
N PRO A 101 -8.58 8.03 -11.57
CA PRO A 101 -8.07 8.75 -10.41
C PRO A 101 -9.08 8.81 -9.25
N ALA A 102 -10.39 8.74 -9.53
CA ALA A 102 -11.41 8.77 -8.50
C ALA A 102 -11.48 7.42 -7.78
N ARG A 103 -11.48 6.32 -8.54
CA ARG A 103 -11.43 4.97 -8.00
C ARG A 103 -10.14 4.74 -7.21
N ALA A 104 -8.98 5.11 -7.76
CA ALA A 104 -7.70 4.93 -7.06
C ALA A 104 -7.67 5.64 -5.69
N GLU A 105 -8.28 6.82 -5.59
CA GLU A 105 -8.41 7.54 -4.33
C GLU A 105 -9.36 6.85 -3.35
N ALA A 106 -10.55 6.44 -3.81
CA ALA A 106 -11.55 5.78 -2.99
C ALA A 106 -11.03 4.45 -2.42
N GLU A 107 -10.36 3.65 -3.25
CA GLU A 107 -9.76 2.37 -2.87
C GLU A 107 -8.65 2.56 -1.82
N MET A 108 -7.77 3.55 -2.00
CA MET A 108 -6.72 3.86 -1.03
C MET A 108 -7.30 4.41 0.29
N ARG A 109 -8.35 5.23 0.22
CA ARG A 109 -9.04 5.72 1.42
C ARG A 109 -9.61 4.57 2.24
N ARG A 110 -10.36 3.66 1.59
CA ARG A 110 -10.93 2.47 2.23
C ARG A 110 -9.85 1.60 2.86
N HIS A 111 -8.74 1.37 2.15
CA HIS A 111 -7.60 0.61 2.67
C HIS A 111 -7.04 1.23 3.97
N ILE A 112 -6.80 2.54 4.00
CA ILE A 112 -6.25 3.22 5.19
C ILE A 112 -7.24 3.19 6.36
N GLU A 113 -8.53 3.34 6.10
CA GLU A 113 -9.59 3.24 7.12
C GLU A 113 -9.64 1.85 7.74
N GLU A 114 -9.53 0.79 6.92
CA GLU A 114 -9.47 -0.59 7.39
C GLU A 114 -8.21 -0.87 8.21
N VAL A 115 -7.04 -0.39 7.77
CA VAL A 115 -5.79 -0.50 8.52
C VAL A 115 -5.91 0.19 9.89
N ARG A 116 -6.49 1.39 9.93
CA ARG A 116 -6.72 2.12 11.19
C ARG A 116 -7.65 1.37 12.13
N ALA A 117 -8.76 0.84 11.63
CA ALA A 117 -9.71 0.07 12.43
C ALA A 117 -9.05 -1.19 13.04
N ASN A 118 -8.22 -1.89 12.25
CA ASN A 118 -7.56 -3.11 12.70
C ASN A 118 -6.45 -2.86 13.72
N MET A 119 -5.75 -1.71 13.64
CA MET A 119 -4.67 -1.35 14.58
C MET A 119 -5.16 -0.63 15.84
N GLY A 120 -6.31 0.04 15.78
CA GLY A 120 -6.93 0.73 16.92
C GLY A 120 -7.82 -0.16 17.79
N ALA A 121 -8.24 -1.31 17.28
CA ALA A 121 -8.98 -2.33 18.03
C ALA A 121 -8.01 -3.26 18.80
N GLY A 122 -7.26 -2.67 19.73
CA GLY A 122 -6.39 -3.36 20.69
C GLY A 122 -6.88 -3.14 22.12
#